data_AF-A0A529VZR3-F1
#
_entry.id   AF-A0A529VZR3-F1
#
_cell.length_a   1.000
_cell.length_b   1.000
_cell.length_c   1.000
_cell.angle_alpha   90.00
_cell.angle_beta   90.00
_cell.angle_gamma   90.00
#
_symmetry.space_group_name_H-M   'P 1'
#
loop_
_entity.id
_entity.type
_entity.pdbx_description
1 polymer ?
#
loop_
_entity_poly.entity_id
_entity_poly.type
_entity_poly.pdbx_seq_one_letter_code
_entity_poly.pdbx_strand_id
1 'polypeptide(L)'
;AVAVVARSGALRSVGVDIEPALPLPDDLRAVVAAPKDRLGDLDPNLGGRILFAVKEAAYKASFPLDGRILGFEDIAVDFERGEAVTSPGRRLAVRFVTSQCILALAYAAVER
;
A
#
# COMPACT_ATOMS: atom_id res chain seq x y z
N ALA A 1 -17.50 5.11 -4.74
CA ALA A 1 -17.02 3.71 -4.78
C ALA A 1 -15.97 3.59 -5.89
N VAL A 2 -15.00 2.68 -5.74
CA VAL A 2 -13.92 2.44 -6.72
C VAL A 2 -13.77 0.94 -6.94
N ALA A 3 -13.49 0.54 -8.18
CA ALA A 3 -13.07 -0.81 -8.54
C ALA A 3 -11.92 -0.72 -9.53
N VAL A 4 -10.94 -1.62 -9.40
CA VAL A 4 -9.78 -1.69 -10.29
C VAL A 4 -9.66 -3.11 -10.83
N VAL A 5 -9.50 -3.23 -12.14
CA VAL A 5 -9.30 -4.50 -12.84
C VAL A 5 -8.17 -4.36 -13.84
N ALA A 6 -7.45 -5.45 -14.05
CA ALA A 6 -6.43 -5.55 -15.08
C ALA A 6 -6.55 -6.91 -15.77
N ARG A 7 -6.12 -6.98 -17.03
CA ARG A 7 -5.95 -8.27 -17.71
C ARG A 7 -4.82 -9.04 -17.01
N SER A 8 -4.99 -10.34 -16.80
CA SER A 8 -4.01 -11.21 -16.14
C SER A 8 -2.65 -11.25 -16.86
N GLY A 9 -2.62 -11.05 -18.18
CA GLY A 9 -1.38 -10.93 -18.95
C GLY A 9 -0.65 -9.58 -18.81
N ALA A 10 -1.30 -8.57 -18.21
CA ALA A 10 -0.70 -7.25 -17.97
C ALA A 10 -0.19 -7.11 -16.53
N LEU A 11 -0.96 -7.58 -15.55
CA LEU A 11 -0.61 -7.59 -14.13
C LEU A 11 -0.99 -8.93 -13.52
N ARG A 12 -0.11 -9.45 -12.64
CA ARG A 12 -0.38 -10.70 -11.91
C ARG A 12 -1.41 -10.53 -10.81
N SER A 13 -1.43 -9.35 -10.19
CA SER A 13 -2.38 -8.98 -9.14
C SER A 13 -2.44 -7.47 -8.96
N VAL A 14 -3.56 -6.98 -8.46
CA VAL A 14 -3.80 -5.58 -8.14
C VAL A 14 -4.62 -5.47 -6.86
N GLY A 15 -4.30 -4.48 -6.03
CA GLY A 15 -5.03 -4.11 -4.84
C GLY A 15 -5.31 -2.61 -4.84
N VAL A 16 -6.48 -2.23 -4.33
CA VAL A 16 -6.92 -0.84 -4.21
C VAL A 16 -7.46 -0.59 -2.80
N ASP A 17 -7.22 0.60 -2.30
CA ASP A 17 -7.79 1.08 -1.06
C ASP A 17 -8.13 2.57 -1.15
N ILE A 18 -9.18 2.99 -0.44
CA ILE A 18 -9.61 4.38 -0.41
C ILE A 18 -9.93 4.80 1.02
N GLU A 19 -9.32 5.90 1.45
CA GLU A 19 -9.44 6.43 2.81
C GLU A 19 -9.80 7.91 2.78
N PRO A 20 -10.47 8.45 3.81
CA PRO A 20 -10.64 9.89 3.95
C PRO A 20 -9.29 10.59 4.08
N ALA A 21 -9.14 11.78 3.51
CA ALA A 21 -7.93 12.61 3.65
C ALA A 21 -7.91 13.32 5.02
N LEU A 22 -7.89 12.52 6.09
CA LEU A 22 -7.86 12.94 7.49
C LEU A 22 -6.68 12.28 8.21
N PRO A 23 -6.09 12.94 9.24
CA PRO A 23 -5.03 12.34 10.04
C PRO A 23 -5.41 10.96 10.56
N LEU A 24 -4.43 10.07 10.62
CA LEU A 24 -4.59 8.76 11.24
C LEU A 24 -4.61 8.93 12.77
N PRO A 25 -5.58 8.32 13.50
CA PRO A 25 -5.54 8.26 14.96
C PRO A 25 -4.19 7.76 15.47
N ASP A 26 -3.72 8.34 16.58
CA ASP A 26 -2.38 8.07 17.11
C ASP A 26 -2.17 6.60 17.52
N ASP A 27 -3.21 5.95 18.02
CA ASP A 27 -3.21 4.53 18.36
C ASP A 27 -3.00 3.64 17.13
N LEU A 28 -3.64 3.97 16.00
CA LEU A 28 -3.40 3.29 14.74
C LEU A 28 -2.04 3.63 14.14
N ARG A 29 -1.57 4.86 14.29
CA ARG A 29 -0.28 5.31 13.74
C ARG A 29 0.89 4.48 14.27
N ALA A 30 0.85 4.10 15.54
CA ALA A 30 1.86 3.24 16.16
C ALA A 30 1.85 1.79 15.61
N VAL A 31 0.68 1.30 15.17
CA VAL A 31 0.51 -0.06 14.65
C VAL A 31 0.85 -0.14 13.15
N VAL A 32 0.54 0.90 12.39
CA VAL A 32 0.72 0.92 10.93
C VAL A 32 2.20 1.04 10.52
N ALA A 33 2.97 1.80 11.29
CA ALA A 33 4.37 2.06 10.98
C ALA A 33 5.24 0.81 11.22
N ALA A 34 6.00 0.41 10.20
CA ALA A 34 7.05 -0.59 10.28
C ALA A 34 8.42 0.11 10.29
N PRO A 35 9.45 -0.43 10.98
CA PRO A 35 10.78 0.19 11.03
C PRO A 35 11.45 0.42 9.68
N LYS A 36 11.01 -0.29 8.64
CA LYS A 36 11.56 -0.22 7.28
C LYS A 36 10.80 0.74 6.36
N ASP A 37 9.72 1.37 6.84
CA ASP A 37 8.97 2.33 6.04
C ASP A 37 9.81 3.59 5.78
N ARG A 38 9.74 4.10 4.53
CA ARG A 38 10.40 5.32 4.07
C ARG A 38 9.32 6.26 3.55
N LEU A 39 8.91 7.20 4.41
CA LEU A 39 7.84 8.16 4.10
C LEU A 39 8.29 9.28 3.14
N GLY A 40 9.58 9.65 3.12
CA GLY A 40 10.05 10.79 2.33
C GLY A 40 9.35 12.10 2.75
N ASP A 41 9.04 12.96 1.78
CA ASP A 41 8.47 14.30 1.99
C ASP A 41 6.93 14.31 2.02
N LEU A 42 6.29 13.22 2.44
CA LEU A 42 4.82 13.20 2.60
C LEU A 42 4.36 14.27 3.60
N ASP A 43 3.16 14.81 3.38
CA ASP A 43 2.49 15.70 4.32
C ASP A 43 2.48 15.04 5.72
N PRO A 44 3.10 15.66 6.74
CA PRO A 44 3.17 15.08 8.08
C PRO A 44 1.82 14.75 8.72
N ASN A 45 0.76 15.49 8.35
CA ASN A 45 -0.59 15.28 8.87
C ASN A 45 -1.28 14.08 8.21
N LEU A 46 -1.00 13.81 6.93
CA LEU A 46 -1.64 12.74 6.17
C LEU A 46 -0.76 11.51 5.97
N GLY A 47 0.55 11.61 6.21
CA GLY A 47 1.53 10.55 5.93
C GLY A 47 1.16 9.21 6.55
N GLY A 48 0.66 9.21 7.79
CA GLY A 48 0.18 7.99 8.44
C GLY A 48 -1.02 7.35 7.73
N ARG A 49 -1.99 8.16 7.29
CA ARG A 49 -3.17 7.69 6.56
C ARG A 49 -2.82 7.20 5.15
N ILE A 50 -1.88 7.87 4.49
CA ILE A 50 -1.35 7.46 3.19
C ILE A 50 -0.64 6.12 3.30
N LEU A 51 0.21 5.95 4.32
CA LEU A 51 0.88 4.68 4.61
C LEU A 51 -0.12 3.56 4.88
N PHE A 52 -1.14 3.82 5.70
CA PHE A 52 -2.22 2.86 5.99
C PHE A 52 -2.90 2.38 4.70
N ALA A 53 -3.39 3.31 3.87
CA ALA A 53 -4.07 2.98 2.61
C ALA A 53 -3.17 2.20 1.64
N VAL A 54 -1.88 2.58 1.55
CA VAL A 54 -0.92 1.87 0.70
C VAL A 54 -0.63 0.45 1.21
N LYS A 55 -0.52 0.24 2.52
CA LYS A 55 -0.33 -1.10 3.08
C LYS A 55 -1.55 -1.99 2.88
N GLU A 56 -2.76 -1.45 3.05
CA GLU A 56 -4.01 -2.16 2.73
C GLU A 56 -4.08 -2.54 1.25
N ALA A 57 -3.76 -1.61 0.34
CA ALA A 57 -3.69 -1.92 -1.09
C ALA A 57 -2.62 -3.00 -1.39
N ALA A 58 -1.45 -2.92 -0.76
CA ALA A 58 -0.38 -3.90 -0.91
C ALA A 58 -0.77 -5.29 -0.40
N TYR A 59 -1.43 -5.37 0.76
CA TYR A 59 -1.99 -6.62 1.29
C TYR A 59 -2.97 -7.25 0.30
N LYS A 60 -3.93 -6.46 -0.21
CA LYS A 60 -4.92 -6.94 -1.19
C LYS A 60 -4.29 -7.38 -2.51
N ALA A 61 -3.18 -6.77 -2.93
CA ALA A 61 -2.41 -7.22 -4.09
C ALA A 61 -1.59 -8.50 -3.79
N SER A 62 -1.12 -8.68 -2.55
CA SER A 62 -0.27 -9.82 -2.16
C SER A 62 -1.07 -11.08 -1.84
N PHE A 63 -2.21 -10.96 -1.15
CA PHE A 63 -2.96 -12.11 -0.63
C PHE A 63 -3.38 -13.11 -1.72
N PRO A 64 -3.91 -12.70 -2.89
CA PRO A 64 -4.27 -13.65 -3.96
C PRO A 64 -3.08 -14.42 -4.53
N LEU A 65 -1.84 -13.90 -4.38
CA LEU A 65 -0.63 -14.54 -4.89
C LEU A 65 -0.03 -15.52 -3.89
N ASP A 66 -0.14 -15.22 -2.59
CA ASP A 66 0.64 -15.91 -1.56
C ASP A 66 -0.21 -16.70 -0.57
N GLY A 67 -1.50 -16.36 -0.46
CA GLY A 67 -2.42 -16.95 0.51
C GLY A 67 -2.04 -16.71 1.97
N ARG A 68 -1.22 -15.67 2.25
CA ARG A 68 -0.73 -15.36 3.60
C ARG A 68 -1.41 -14.12 4.17
N ILE A 69 -1.88 -14.24 5.40
CA ILE A 69 -2.31 -13.10 6.21
C ILE A 69 -1.05 -12.34 6.64
N LEU A 70 -1.05 -11.02 6.45
CA LEU A 70 0.06 -10.14 6.77
C LEU A 70 -0.44 -9.02 7.67
N GLY A 71 0.33 -8.68 8.71
CA GLY A 71 0.15 -7.47 9.49
C GLY A 71 0.74 -6.25 8.78
N PHE A 72 0.62 -5.07 9.39
CA PHE A 72 1.26 -3.85 8.86
C PHE A 72 2.79 -3.92 8.95
N GLU A 73 3.32 -4.56 9.99
CA GLU A 73 4.74 -4.80 10.22
C GLU A 73 5.38 -5.72 9.17
N ASP A 74 4.57 -6.57 8.53
CA ASP A 74 4.99 -7.48 7.45
C ASP A 74 5.15 -6.78 6.11
N ILE A 75 4.71 -5.52 5.98
CA ILE A 75 4.74 -4.77 4.72
C ILE A 75 5.55 -3.50 4.93
N ALA A 76 6.71 -3.41 4.30
CA ALA A 76 7.54 -2.21 4.28
C ALA A 76 7.26 -1.40 3.01
N VAL A 77 7.00 -0.10 3.14
CA VAL A 77 6.72 0.80 2.02
C VAL A 77 7.84 1.81 1.85
N ASP A 78 8.31 1.99 0.61
CA ASP A 78 9.23 3.05 0.22
C ASP A 78 8.56 3.95 -0.81
N PHE A 79 8.17 5.16 -0.38
CA PHE A 79 7.44 6.11 -1.22
C PHE A 79 8.31 6.80 -2.26
N GLU A 80 9.61 6.97 -2.01
CA GLU A 80 10.55 7.53 -2.99
C GLU A 80 10.75 6.57 -4.16
N ARG A 81 10.77 5.26 -3.88
CA ARG A 81 10.83 4.21 -4.90
C ARG A 81 9.47 3.84 -5.47
N GLY A 82 8.39 4.19 -4.78
CA GLY A 82 7.03 3.76 -5.12
C GLY A 82 6.91 2.24 -5.08
N GLU A 83 7.48 1.61 -4.04
CA GLU A 83 7.49 0.16 -3.84
C GLU A 83 6.96 -0.24 -2.46
N ALA A 84 6.34 -1.41 -2.38
CA ALA A 84 6.11 -2.12 -1.13
C ALA A 84 6.79 -3.50 -1.17
N VAL A 85 7.39 -3.90 -0.05
CA VAL A 85 8.04 -5.19 0.13
C VAL A 85 7.39 -5.96 1.27
N THR A 86 6.85 -7.14 1.00
CA THR A 86 6.25 -7.99 2.04
C THR A 86 7.31 -8.87 2.72
N SER A 87 7.03 -9.39 3.92
CA SER A 87 7.95 -10.25 4.67
C SER A 87 8.33 -11.55 3.94
N PRO A 88 7.46 -12.18 3.11
CA PRO A 88 7.88 -13.26 2.20
C PRO A 88 8.71 -12.82 0.99
N GLY A 89 9.03 -11.54 0.87
CA GLY A 89 9.87 -10.98 -0.20
C GLY A 89 9.10 -10.53 -1.45
N ARG A 90 7.78 -10.35 -1.40
CA ARG A 90 7.04 -9.78 -2.57
C ARG A 90 7.49 -8.37 -2.80
N ARG A 91 7.73 -7.99 -4.05
CA ARG A 91 7.85 -6.60 -4.44
C ARG A 91 6.61 -6.19 -5.22
N LEU A 92 6.01 -5.10 -4.81
CA LEU A 92 4.82 -4.51 -5.43
C LEU A 92 5.15 -3.07 -5.79
N ALA A 93 4.73 -2.63 -6.97
CA ALA A 93 4.71 -1.21 -7.26
C ALA A 93 3.50 -0.59 -6.54
N VAL A 94 3.68 0.59 -5.94
CA VAL A 94 2.62 1.31 -5.25
C VAL A 94 2.48 2.73 -5.78
N ARG A 95 1.25 3.21 -5.89
CA ARG A 95 0.92 4.58 -6.28
C ARG A 95 -0.22 5.07 -5.39
N PHE A 96 -0.25 6.37 -5.12
CA PHE A 96 -1.38 6.97 -4.44
C PHE A 96 -1.63 8.38 -4.98
N VAL A 97 -2.83 8.88 -4.77
CA VAL A 97 -3.18 10.28 -5.00
C VAL A 97 -3.97 10.82 -3.81
N THR A 98 -3.75 12.08 -3.48
CA THR A 98 -4.42 12.79 -2.40
C THR A 98 -5.37 13.86 -2.97
N SER A 99 -6.61 13.84 -2.52
CA SER A 99 -7.64 14.84 -2.82
C SER A 99 -8.55 15.00 -1.60
N GLN A 100 -9.88 15.01 -1.77
CA GLN A 100 -10.83 14.81 -0.66
C GLN A 100 -10.69 13.42 -0.01
N CYS A 101 -10.18 12.46 -0.78
CA CYS A 101 -9.81 11.12 -0.31
C CYS A 101 -8.38 10.77 -0.75
N ILE A 102 -7.79 9.81 -0.07
CA ILE A 102 -6.57 9.13 -0.47
C ILE A 102 -6.99 7.88 -1.24
N LEU A 103 -6.56 7.76 -2.50
CA LEU A 103 -6.73 6.54 -3.28
C LEU A 103 -5.36 5.88 -3.46
N ALA A 104 -5.21 4.67 -2.94
CA ALA A 104 -3.99 3.88 -3.03
C ALA A 104 -4.16 2.69 -3.98
N LEU A 105 -3.10 2.39 -4.73
CA LEU A 105 -3.01 1.28 -5.67
C LEU A 105 -1.70 0.53 -5.43
N ALA A 106 -1.76 -0.79 -5.38
CA ALA A 106 -0.58 -1.66 -5.40
C ALA A 106 -0.74 -2.73 -6.48
N TYR A 107 0.33 -3.11 -7.15
CA TYR A 107 0.27 -4.15 -8.18
C TYR A 107 1.57 -4.92 -8.37
N ALA A 108 1.44 -6.18 -8.75
CA ALA A 108 2.54 -7.05 -9.16
C ALA A 108 2.63 -7.08 -10.69
N ALA A 109 3.75 -6.57 -11.23
CA ALA A 109 4.04 -6.67 -12.65
C ALA A 109 4.26 -8.14 -13.08
N VAL A 110 4.03 -8.42 -14.35
CA VAL A 110 4.48 -9.66 -14.97
C VAL A 110 5.98 -9.52 -15.24
N GLU A 111 6.80 -10.48 -14.79
CA GLU A 111 8.21 -10.55 -15.19
C GLU A 111 8.26 -10.77 -16.72
N ARG A 112 9.03 -9.94 -17.43
CA ARG A 112 9.18 -10.06 -18.88
C ARG A 112 10.24 -11.08 -19.24
#